data_AF-A0A542RNH3-F1
#
_entry.id   AF-A0A542RNH3-F1
#
_cell.length_a   1.000
_cell.length_b   1.000
_cell.length_c   1.000
_cell.angle_alpha   90.00
_cell.angle_beta   90.00
_cell.angle_gamma   90.00
#
_symmetry.space_group_name_H-M   'P 1'
#
loop_
_entity.id
_entity.type
_entity.pdbx_description
1 polymer ?
#
loop_
_entity_poly.entity_id
_entity_poly.type
_entity_poly.pdbx_seq_one_letter_code
_entity_poly.pdbx_strand_id
1 'polypeptide(L)'
;MRKSHKYIRSKIDIRQAQMEGFQHPQYVITINDITLNDYLNQNTQSRSFDLLVPPIGLFENRDQQKVLELLSYTNVALPVLVCSDDMDISCTVVTTNVEEMKDCIIWRAFGYGVDMSKPIHVPPLAFEKDQYREFVKVFKDFIHFNHRDSL
;
A
#
# COMPACT_ATOMS: atom_id res chain seq x y z
N MET A 1 18.99 14.38 -22.09
CA MET A 1 18.53 13.00 -22.33
C MET A 1 18.26 12.34 -20.98
N ARG A 2 16.99 12.11 -20.61
CA ARG A 2 16.66 11.33 -19.40
C ARG A 2 16.98 9.86 -19.68
N LYS A 3 17.91 9.27 -18.95
CA LYS A 3 18.17 7.81 -19.00
C LYS A 3 16.87 7.09 -18.66
N SER A 4 16.34 6.33 -19.61
CA SER A 4 15.24 5.39 -19.35
C SER A 4 15.78 4.35 -18.36
N HIS A 5 15.44 4.50 -17.08
CA HIS A 5 15.75 3.48 -16.10
C HIS A 5 14.81 2.31 -16.39
N LYS A 6 15.38 1.18 -16.81
CA LYS A 6 14.61 -0.04 -17.05
C LYS A 6 14.32 -0.66 -15.68
N TYR A 7 13.13 -0.40 -15.15
CA TYR A 7 12.66 -1.05 -13.92
C TYR A 7 12.27 -2.50 -14.21
N ILE A 8 12.61 -3.40 -13.27
CA ILE A 8 12.09 -4.76 -13.27
C ILE A 8 10.63 -4.70 -12.85
N ARG A 9 9.74 -5.34 -13.63
CA ARG A 9 8.31 -5.33 -13.37
C ARG A 9 7.99 -6.33 -12.27
N SER A 10 7.34 -5.82 -11.24
CA SER A 10 6.79 -6.62 -10.14
C SER A 10 5.31 -6.88 -10.36
N LYS A 11 4.83 -7.98 -9.83
CA LYS A 11 3.40 -8.27 -9.71
C LYS A 11 2.88 -7.69 -8.41
N ILE A 12 1.75 -7.00 -8.47
CA ILE A 12 1.01 -6.54 -7.30
C ILE A 12 -0.36 -7.22 -7.24
N ASP A 13 -0.79 -7.56 -6.03
CA ASP A 13 -2.11 -8.13 -5.75
C ASP A 13 -2.54 -7.83 -4.30
N ILE A 14 -3.81 -8.05 -3.98
CA ILE A 14 -4.36 -7.95 -2.63
C ILE A 14 -5.26 -9.15 -2.31
N ARG A 15 -5.03 -9.79 -1.16
CA ARG A 15 -5.74 -11.01 -0.75
C ARG A 15 -5.78 -11.14 0.76
N GLN A 16 -6.57 -12.09 1.27
CA GLN A 16 -6.47 -12.49 2.68
C GLN A 16 -5.29 -13.45 2.89
N ALA A 17 -4.54 -13.26 3.97
CA ALA A 17 -3.49 -14.15 4.41
C ALA A 17 -3.38 -14.15 5.94
N GLN A 18 -2.91 -15.27 6.50
CA GLN A 18 -2.53 -15.32 7.91
C GLN A 18 -1.20 -14.55 8.09
N MET A 19 -1.21 -13.58 8.99
CA MET A 19 -0.02 -12.81 9.39
C MET A 19 0.40 -13.18 10.80
N GLU A 20 1.70 -13.13 11.08
CA GLU A 20 2.22 -13.27 12.44
C GLU A 20 1.69 -12.10 13.30
N GLY A 21 1.27 -12.38 14.53
CA GLY A 21 0.69 -11.37 15.43
C GLY A 21 -0.83 -11.21 15.33
N PHE A 22 -1.49 -11.78 14.32
CA PHE A 22 -2.95 -11.71 14.16
C PHE A 22 -3.63 -13.06 14.45
N GLN A 23 -4.77 -13.02 15.13
CA GLN A 23 -5.56 -14.25 15.41
C GLN A 23 -6.37 -14.72 14.19
N HIS A 24 -6.72 -13.82 13.29
CA HIS A 24 -7.49 -14.09 12.08
C HIS A 24 -6.77 -13.59 10.83
N PRO A 25 -7.03 -14.18 9.66
CA PRO A 25 -6.48 -13.69 8.40
C PRO A 25 -6.79 -12.20 8.17
N GLN A 26 -5.78 -11.47 7.70
CA GLN A 26 -5.88 -10.05 7.37
C GLN A 26 -5.80 -9.88 5.86
N TYR A 27 -6.35 -8.77 5.35
CA TYR A 27 -6.02 -8.35 4.00
C TYR A 27 -4.54 -7.96 3.94
N VAL A 28 -3.85 -8.37 2.87
CA VAL A 28 -2.44 -8.08 2.64
C VAL A 28 -2.23 -7.65 1.20
N ILE A 29 -1.39 -6.64 1.00
CA ILE A 29 -0.83 -6.32 -0.32
C ILE A 29 0.35 -7.25 -0.54
N THR A 30 0.44 -7.87 -1.72
CA THR A 30 1.57 -8.72 -2.10
C THR A 30 2.33 -8.16 -3.29
N ILE A 31 3.65 -8.33 -3.26
CA ILE A 31 4.60 -7.94 -4.29
C ILE A 31 5.43 -9.17 -4.66
N ASN A 32 5.33 -9.67 -5.90
CA ASN A 32 6.03 -10.88 -6.34
C ASN A 32 5.88 -12.07 -5.36
N ASP A 33 4.65 -12.30 -4.91
CA ASP A 33 4.26 -13.39 -4.01
C ASP A 33 4.67 -13.26 -2.53
N ILE A 34 5.46 -12.24 -2.15
CA ILE A 34 5.71 -11.88 -0.73
C ILE A 34 4.79 -10.74 -0.29
N THR A 35 4.54 -10.58 1.01
CA THR A 35 3.75 -9.44 1.50
C THR A 35 4.54 -8.13 1.36
N LEU A 36 3.84 -7.00 1.26
CA LEU A 36 4.48 -5.68 1.29
C LEU A 36 5.27 -5.48 2.60
N ASN A 37 4.74 -5.99 3.71
CA ASN A 37 5.38 -5.97 5.02
C ASN A 37 6.72 -6.71 4.99
N ASP A 38 6.74 -7.94 4.47
CA ASP A 38 7.96 -8.73 4.30
C ASP A 38 8.97 -8.04 3.39
N TYR A 39 8.51 -7.48 2.27
CA TYR A 39 9.36 -6.71 1.37
C TYR A 39 10.06 -5.55 2.10
N LEU A 40 9.31 -4.79 2.89
CA LEU A 40 9.85 -3.67 3.66
C LEU A 40 10.79 -4.15 4.78
N ASN A 41 10.41 -5.17 5.54
CA ASN A 41 11.22 -5.78 6.60
C ASN A 41 12.56 -6.29 6.06
N GLN A 42 12.54 -7.04 4.96
CA GLN A 42 13.75 -7.60 4.34
C GLN A 42 14.72 -6.52 3.86
N ASN A 43 14.21 -5.45 3.23
CA ASN A 43 15.06 -4.38 2.70
C ASN A 43 15.56 -3.41 3.79
N THR A 44 14.88 -3.33 4.94
CA THR A 44 15.27 -2.45 6.06
C THR A 44 15.93 -3.19 7.22
N GLN A 45 15.95 -4.52 7.21
CA GLN A 45 16.37 -5.37 8.32
C GLN A 45 15.61 -5.05 9.62
N SER A 46 14.31 -4.76 9.48
CA SER A 46 13.40 -4.41 10.58
C SER A 46 12.24 -5.40 10.70
N ARG A 47 11.52 -5.32 11.82
CA ARG A 47 10.21 -5.96 12.04
C ARG A 47 9.11 -4.93 12.32
N SER A 48 9.39 -3.63 12.09
CA SER A 48 8.46 -2.52 12.37
C SER A 48 7.17 -2.58 11.56
N PHE A 49 7.11 -3.42 10.52
CA PHE A 49 5.97 -3.50 9.63
C PHE A 49 5.03 -4.67 9.97
N ASP A 50 5.38 -5.58 10.89
CA ASP A 50 4.65 -6.86 11.10
C ASP A 50 3.16 -6.69 11.44
N LEU A 51 2.81 -5.61 12.16
CA LEU A 51 1.44 -5.32 12.61
C LEU A 51 0.76 -4.22 11.79
N LEU A 52 1.29 -3.91 10.61
CA LEU A 52 0.65 -2.95 9.72
C LEU A 52 -0.21 -3.67 8.69
N VAL A 53 -1.41 -3.14 8.45
CA VAL A 53 -2.37 -3.71 7.51
C VAL A 53 -2.72 -2.69 6.44
N PRO A 54 -3.16 -3.10 5.25
CA PRO A 54 -3.69 -2.17 4.26
C PRO A 54 -4.83 -1.34 4.86
N PRO A 55 -5.00 -0.06 4.47
CA PRO A 55 -6.08 0.81 4.96
C PRO A 55 -7.46 0.39 4.42
N ILE A 56 -7.90 -0.81 4.79
CA ILE A 56 -9.20 -1.40 4.47
C ILE A 56 -10.00 -1.43 5.76
N GLY A 57 -11.21 -0.85 5.74
CA GLY A 57 -12.06 -0.79 6.92
C GLY A 57 -11.53 0.16 8.01
N LEU A 58 -10.91 1.28 7.62
CA LEU A 58 -10.51 2.33 8.58
C LEU A 58 -11.73 2.80 9.38
N PHE A 59 -11.58 3.15 10.66
CA PHE A 59 -12.73 3.51 11.49
C PHE A 59 -13.37 4.85 11.08
N GLU A 60 -12.57 5.80 10.61
CA GLU A 60 -13.05 7.12 10.20
C GLU A 60 -13.41 7.18 8.72
N ASN A 61 -14.66 7.51 8.40
CA ASN A 61 -15.15 7.66 7.03
C ASN A 61 -14.33 8.67 6.20
N ARG A 62 -13.83 9.73 6.86
CA ARG A 62 -12.98 10.73 6.21
C ARG A 62 -11.68 10.11 5.71
N ASP A 63 -11.07 9.24 6.52
CA ASP A 63 -9.81 8.60 6.16
C ASP A 63 -10.02 7.56 5.05
N GLN A 64 -11.12 6.80 5.12
CA GLN A 64 -11.51 5.90 4.02
C GLN A 64 -11.68 6.66 2.70
N GLN A 65 -12.44 7.77 2.70
CA GLN A 65 -12.66 8.59 1.51
C GLN A 65 -11.36 9.15 0.95
N LYS A 66 -10.46 9.60 1.83
CA LYS A 66 -9.14 10.10 1.43
C LYS A 66 -8.32 9.02 0.72
N VAL A 67 -8.28 7.79 1.26
CA VAL A 67 -7.56 6.67 0.61
C VAL A 67 -8.21 6.30 -0.72
N LEU A 68 -9.53 6.21 -0.79
CA LEU A 68 -10.28 5.93 -2.03
C LEU A 68 -10.00 6.95 -3.13
N GLU A 69 -9.97 8.23 -2.77
CA GLU A 69 -9.64 9.32 -3.67
C GLU A 69 -8.21 9.16 -4.21
N LEU A 70 -7.23 9.01 -3.31
CA LEU A 70 -5.81 8.89 -3.66
C LEU A 70 -5.51 7.67 -4.53
N LEU A 71 -6.20 6.55 -4.33
CA LEU A 71 -6.07 5.35 -5.18
C LEU A 71 -6.40 5.62 -6.67
N SER A 72 -7.15 6.68 -6.96
CA SER A 72 -7.53 7.07 -8.33
C SER A 72 -6.46 7.90 -9.04
N TYR A 73 -5.47 8.42 -8.31
CA TYR A 73 -4.51 9.38 -8.81
C TYR A 73 -3.11 8.79 -8.93
N THR A 74 -2.32 9.43 -9.79
CA THR A 74 -0.88 9.20 -9.93
C THR A 74 -0.15 10.52 -9.65
N ASN A 75 1.14 10.42 -9.33
CA ASN A 75 1.97 11.50 -8.79
C ASN A 75 1.48 12.01 -7.42
N VAL A 76 1.09 11.06 -6.55
CA VAL A 76 0.53 11.31 -5.22
C VAL A 76 1.22 10.47 -4.16
N ALA A 77 1.15 10.92 -2.90
CA ALA A 77 1.51 10.12 -1.74
C ALA A 77 0.29 9.28 -1.31
N LEU A 78 0.38 7.96 -1.47
CA LEU A 78 -0.70 7.01 -1.19
C LEU A 78 -0.40 6.23 0.10
N PRO A 79 -1.23 6.36 1.16
CA PRO A 79 -1.19 5.46 2.30
C PRO A 79 -1.45 4.02 1.85
N VAL A 80 -0.55 3.11 2.17
CA VAL A 80 -0.61 1.69 1.76
C VAL A 80 -0.62 0.73 2.94
N LEU A 81 -0.14 1.14 4.12
CA LEU A 81 -0.30 0.39 5.35
C LEU A 81 -0.59 1.34 6.53
N VAL A 82 -1.36 0.86 7.51
CA VAL A 82 -1.72 1.57 8.74
C VAL A 82 -1.56 0.64 9.95
N CYS A 83 -1.47 1.21 11.16
CA CYS A 83 -1.49 0.47 12.41
C CYS A 83 -2.79 -0.34 12.55
N SER A 84 -2.68 -1.64 12.81
CA SER A 84 -3.86 -2.50 12.97
C SER A 84 -4.67 -2.26 14.24
N ASP A 85 -4.07 -1.66 15.26
CA ASP A 85 -4.73 -1.42 16.54
C ASP A 85 -5.64 -0.19 16.47
N ASP A 86 -5.20 0.85 15.75
CA ASP A 86 -5.93 2.12 15.64
C ASP A 86 -6.82 2.18 14.39
N MET A 87 -6.45 1.50 13.30
CA MET A 87 -7.18 1.47 12.03
C MET A 87 -7.58 2.88 11.53
N ASP A 88 -6.69 3.85 11.67
CA ASP A 88 -6.84 5.22 11.19
C ASP A 88 -5.50 5.76 10.64
N ILE A 89 -5.47 7.02 10.21
CA ILE A 89 -4.23 7.66 9.75
C ILE A 89 -3.51 8.50 10.84
N SER A 90 -3.95 8.39 12.10
CA SER A 90 -3.40 9.16 13.23
C SER A 90 -2.16 8.51 13.84
N CYS A 91 -2.05 7.18 13.73
CA CYS A 91 -0.90 6.40 14.20
C CYS A 91 0.15 6.18 13.09
N THR A 92 0.76 4.98 13.08
CA THR A 92 1.77 4.59 12.09
C THR A 92 1.11 4.40 10.74
N VAL A 93 1.52 5.21 9.77
CA VAL A 93 1.10 5.11 8.37
C VAL A 93 2.35 4.91 7.52
N VAL A 94 2.35 3.90 6.65
CA VAL A 94 3.33 3.76 5.57
C VAL A 94 2.69 4.26 4.28
N THR A 95 3.36 5.21 3.66
CA THR A 95 2.91 5.88 2.44
C THR A 95 3.93 5.63 1.34
N THR A 96 3.45 5.46 0.11
CA THR A 96 4.28 5.36 -1.09
C THR A 96 4.02 6.52 -2.04
N ASN A 97 5.07 7.01 -2.70
CA ASN A 97 4.92 7.96 -3.79
C ASN A 97 4.63 7.19 -5.08
N VAL A 98 3.40 7.29 -5.56
CA VAL A 98 2.95 6.67 -6.81
C VAL A 98 3.23 7.61 -7.96
N GLU A 99 4.01 7.20 -8.94
CA GLU A 99 4.26 7.96 -10.17
C GLU A 99 3.84 7.16 -11.40
N GLU A 100 3.25 7.85 -12.38
CA GLU A 100 2.98 7.26 -13.68
C GLU A 100 4.09 7.60 -14.66
N MET A 101 4.69 6.58 -15.26
CA MET A 101 5.55 6.73 -16.44
C MET A 101 4.80 6.22 -17.69
N LYS A 102 5.46 6.32 -18.85
CA LYS A 102 4.87 5.95 -20.14
C LYS A 102 4.25 4.55 -20.11
N ASP A 103 4.99 3.57 -19.60
CA ASP A 103 4.62 2.15 -19.69
C ASP A 103 4.41 1.50 -18.31
N CYS A 104 4.55 2.23 -17.21
CA CYS A 104 4.49 1.67 -15.85
C CYS A 104 3.88 2.62 -14.82
N ILE A 105 3.40 2.04 -13.72
CA ILE A 105 3.22 2.75 -12.45
C ILE A 105 4.41 2.40 -11.56
N ILE A 106 4.97 3.40 -10.87
CA ILE A 106 6.12 3.24 -9.98
C ILE A 106 5.72 3.67 -8.59
N TRP A 107 5.94 2.81 -7.61
CA TRP A 107 6.08 3.21 -6.22
C TRP A 107 7.53 3.63 -6.02
N ARG A 108 7.79 4.93 -6.18
CA ARG A 108 9.16 5.48 -6.29
C ARG A 108 9.90 5.46 -4.97
N ALA A 109 9.19 5.74 -3.88
CA ALA A 109 9.75 5.85 -2.54
C ALA A 109 8.68 5.52 -1.51
N PHE A 110 9.12 5.09 -0.34
CA PHE A 110 8.27 4.83 0.81
C PHE A 110 8.66 5.76 1.96
N GLY A 111 7.72 6.05 2.83
CA GLY A 111 7.97 6.85 4.03
C GLY A 111 6.89 6.64 5.09
N TYR A 112 7.22 6.95 6.33
CA TYR A 112 6.25 7.04 7.41
C TYR A 112 5.49 8.36 7.34
N GLY A 113 4.23 8.32 7.77
CA GLY A 113 3.31 9.45 7.77
C GLY A 113 2.69 9.67 6.39
N VAL A 114 1.55 10.35 6.36
CA VAL A 114 0.84 10.72 5.12
C VAL A 114 1.66 11.68 4.24
N ASP A 115 2.58 12.43 4.85
CA ASP A 115 3.47 13.38 4.20
C ASP A 115 4.83 12.78 3.82
N MET A 116 5.06 11.51 4.16
CA MET A 116 6.35 10.82 3.99
C MET A 116 7.52 11.54 4.70
N SER A 117 7.25 12.20 5.83
CA SER A 117 8.24 12.99 6.59
C SER A 117 9.47 12.20 7.01
N LYS A 118 9.35 10.88 7.20
CA LYS A 118 10.49 9.99 7.49
C LYS A 118 10.64 8.96 6.38
N PRO A 119 11.72 9.01 5.57
CA PRO A 119 11.90 8.09 4.45
C PRO A 119 12.14 6.66 4.93
N ILE A 120 11.63 5.70 4.17
CA ILE A 120 11.92 4.27 4.30
C ILE A 120 12.78 3.88 3.10
N HIS A 121 14.03 3.51 3.36
CA HIS A 121 15.03 3.25 2.32
C HIS A 121 14.89 1.85 1.74
N VAL A 122 14.09 1.71 0.68
CA VAL A 122 13.91 0.46 -0.07
C VAL A 122 13.94 0.72 -1.59
N PRO A 123 14.23 -0.29 -2.41
CA PRO A 123 14.19 -0.13 -3.87
C PRO A 123 12.78 0.27 -4.36
N PRO A 124 12.69 1.03 -5.47
CA PRO A 124 11.40 1.35 -6.08
C PRO A 124 10.77 0.09 -6.68
N LEU A 125 9.44 0.02 -6.62
CA LEU A 125 8.67 -1.05 -7.27
C LEU A 125 7.99 -0.49 -8.52
N ALA A 126 8.07 -1.21 -9.63
CA ALA A 126 7.40 -0.84 -10.87
C ALA A 126 6.41 -1.92 -11.28
N PHE A 127 5.23 -1.50 -11.71
CA PHE A 127 4.10 -2.36 -12.06
C PHE A 127 3.66 -2.09 -13.48
N GLU A 128 3.17 -3.13 -14.16
CA GLU A 128 2.42 -2.95 -15.40
C GLU A 128 1.13 -2.18 -15.14
N LYS A 129 0.77 -1.25 -16.03
CA LYS A 129 -0.35 -0.33 -15.81
C LYS A 129 -1.67 -1.05 -15.62
N ASP A 130 -1.94 -2.05 -16.46
CA ASP A 130 -3.20 -2.79 -16.42
C ASP A 130 -3.31 -3.64 -15.16
N GLN A 131 -2.20 -4.25 -14.73
CA GLN A 131 -2.15 -4.97 -13.46
C GLN A 131 -2.37 -4.03 -12.27
N TYR A 132 -1.74 -2.85 -12.28
CA TYR A 132 -1.92 -1.87 -11.21
C TYR A 132 -3.36 -1.35 -11.15
N ARG A 133 -4.00 -1.14 -12.30
CA ARG A 133 -5.41 -0.71 -12.38
C ARG A 133 -6.36 -1.77 -11.83
N GLU A 134 -6.11 -3.05 -12.12
CA GLU A 134 -6.91 -4.14 -11.55
C GLU A 134 -6.71 -4.21 -10.03
N PHE A 135 -5.47 -4.11 -9.55
CA PHE A 135 -5.19 -4.01 -8.11
C PHE A 135 -5.97 -2.85 -7.46
N VAL A 136 -5.92 -1.65 -8.05
CA VAL A 136 -6.65 -0.47 -7.53
C VAL A 136 -8.15 -0.71 -7.47
N LYS A 137 -8.73 -1.35 -8.49
CA LYS A 137 -10.15 -1.68 -8.53
C LYS A 137 -10.52 -2.64 -7.40
N VAL A 138 -9.81 -3.75 -7.27
CA VAL A 138 -10.03 -4.75 -6.20
C VAL A 138 -9.85 -4.12 -4.81
N PHE A 139 -8.82 -3.28 -4.64
CA PHE A 139 -8.59 -2.57 -3.38
C PHE A 139 -9.79 -1.70 -3.00
N LYS A 140 -10.29 -0.89 -3.93
CA LYS A 140 -11.46 -0.03 -3.71
C LYS A 140 -12.70 -0.86 -3.34
N ASP A 141 -12.90 -2.00 -3.99
CA ASP A 141 -14.02 -2.89 -3.70
C ASP A 141 -13.94 -3.41 -2.25
N PHE A 142 -12.75 -3.76 -1.74
CA PHE A 142 -12.58 -4.16 -0.34
C PHE A 142 -12.85 -3.03 0.66
N ILE A 143 -12.50 -1.78 0.33
CA ILE A 143 -12.84 -0.64 1.18
C ILE A 143 -14.36 -0.45 1.24
N HIS A 144 -15.03 -0.48 0.08
CA HIS A 144 -16.48 -0.30 0.01
C HIS A 144 -17.28 -1.42 0.69
N PHE A 145 -16.81 -2.67 0.61
CA PHE A 145 -17.49 -3.82 1.23
C PHE A 145 -17.59 -3.65 2.75
N ASN A 146 -16.49 -3.26 3.41
CA ASN A 146 -16.47 -3.06 4.86
C ASN A 146 -17.34 -1.88 5.33
N HIS A 147 -17.56 -0.86 4.49
CA HIS A 147 -18.46 0.24 4.82
C HIS A 147 -19.94 -0.21 4.86
N ARG A 148 -20.33 -1.27 4.15
CA ARG A 148 -21.73 -1.73 4.11
C ARG A 148 -22.11 -2.61 5.29
N ASP A 149 -21.17 -3.32 5.89
CA ASP A 149 -21.42 -4.19 7.05
C ASP A 149 -21.45 -3.42 8.39
N SER A 150 -21.21 -2.10 8.35
CA SER A 150 -21.16 -1.21 9.53
C SER A 150 -22.38 -0.25 9.63
N LEU A 151 -23.41 -0.45 8.78
CA LEU A 151 -24.68 0.31 8.75
C LEU A 151 -25.87 -0.62 9.00
#